data_AF-A0A3A8WTX2-F1
#
_entry.id   AF-A0A3A8WTX2-F1
#
_cell.length_a   1.000
_cell.length_b   1.000
_cell.length_c   1.000
_cell.angle_alpha   90.00
_cell.angle_beta   90.00
_cell.angle_gamma   90.00
#
_symmetry.space_group_name_H-M   'P 1'
#
loop_
_entity.id
_entity.type
_entity.pdbx_description
1 polymer ?
#
loop_
_entity_poly.entity_id
_entity_poly.type
_entity_poly.pdbx_seq_one_letter_code
_entity_poly.pdbx_strand_id
1 'polypeptide(L)'
;MTIKEYAHEKANELIQKPTKGTIIKVVNDIIGCQVNGRPITFSQINEILSYIEIEVGDLQVFCEAFDNTETLSLMGQVRELISQVQASKNKGE
;
A
#
# COMPACT_ATOMS: atom_id res chain seq x y z
N MET A 1 15.38 18.97 -10.31
CA MET A 1 14.69 17.67 -10.37
C MET A 1 13.64 17.74 -11.45
N THR A 2 13.75 16.86 -12.43
CA THR A 2 12.80 16.70 -13.54
C THR A 2 11.62 15.81 -13.10
N ILE A 3 10.53 15.82 -13.87
CA ILE A 3 9.38 14.94 -13.65
C ILE A 3 9.80 13.47 -13.68
N LYS A 4 10.71 13.10 -14.59
CA LYS A 4 11.23 11.75 -14.73
C LYS A 4 12.05 11.31 -13.51
N GLU A 5 12.95 12.16 -13.02
CA GLU A 5 13.73 11.88 -11.80
C GLU A 5 12.83 11.72 -10.57
N TYR A 6 11.79 12.55 -10.46
CA TYR A 6 10.81 12.44 -9.38
C TYR A 6 9.98 11.15 -9.48
N ALA A 7 9.51 10.80 -10.68
CA ALA A 7 8.77 9.56 -10.91
C ALA A 7 9.63 8.33 -10.59
N HIS A 8 10.91 8.32 -10.98
CA HIS A 8 11.87 7.26 -10.65
C HIS A 8 12.05 7.08 -9.13
N GLU A 9 12.18 8.17 -8.38
CA GLU A 9 12.29 8.12 -6.91
C GLU A 9 11.03 7.49 -6.29
N LYS A 10 9.84 7.89 -6.76
CA LYS A 10 8.57 7.35 -6.28
C LYS A 10 8.35 5.90 -6.69
N ALA A 11 8.74 5.52 -7.89
CA ALA A 11 8.74 4.12 -8.33
C ALA A 11 9.65 3.28 -7.43
N ASN A 12 10.89 3.71 -7.17
CA ASN A 12 11.81 3.01 -6.28
C ASN A 12 11.25 2.83 -4.86
N GLU A 13 10.55 3.85 -4.32
CA GLU A 13 9.88 3.73 -3.02
C GLU A 13 8.82 2.62 -3.01
N LEU A 14 7.99 2.55 -4.07
CA LEU A 14 6.98 1.51 -4.24
C LEU A 14 7.60 0.12 -4.41
N ILE A 15 8.68 0.01 -5.17
CA ILE A 15 9.39 -1.25 -5.44
C ILE A 15 10.02 -1.80 -4.16
N GLN A 16 10.66 -0.94 -3.36
CA GLN A 16 11.30 -1.35 -2.11
C GLN A 16 10.28 -1.75 -1.04
N LYS A 17 9.08 -1.15 -1.05
CA LYS A 17 8.03 -1.40 -0.05
C LYS A 17 6.63 -1.37 -0.71
N PRO A 18 6.20 -2.44 -1.38
CA PRO A 18 4.93 -2.48 -2.11
C PRO A 18 3.71 -2.65 -1.17
N THR A 19 3.58 -1.78 -0.17
CA THR A 19 2.48 -1.81 0.80
C THR A 19 1.42 -0.77 0.47
N LYS A 20 0.18 -0.99 0.92
CA LYS A 20 -0.90 0.00 0.82
C LYS A 20 -0.53 1.34 1.44
N GLY A 21 0.20 1.34 2.55
CA GLY A 21 0.66 2.56 3.22
C GLY A 21 1.63 3.36 2.34
N THR A 22 2.59 2.68 1.70
CA THR A 22 3.52 3.29 0.75
C THR A 22 2.79 3.87 -0.47
N ILE A 23 1.82 3.13 -1.02
CA ILE A 23 1.00 3.60 -2.16
C ILE A 23 0.27 4.90 -1.79
N ILE A 24 -0.41 4.94 -0.64
CA ILE A 24 -1.13 6.13 -0.18
C ILE A 24 -0.16 7.31 0.00
N LYS A 25 0.99 7.08 0.62
CA LYS A 25 2.02 8.10 0.81
C LYS A 25 2.49 8.67 -0.54
N VAL A 26 2.88 7.81 -1.48
CA VAL A 26 3.37 8.21 -2.80
C VAL A 26 2.31 9.00 -3.57
N VAL A 27 1.04 8.57 -3.53
CA VAL A 27 -0.06 9.30 -4.18
C VAL A 27 -0.26 10.68 -3.55
N ASN A 28 -0.24 10.80 -2.23
CA ASN A 28 -0.34 12.09 -1.54
C ASN A 28 0.83 13.01 -1.88
N ASP A 29 2.04 12.47 -1.97
CA ASP A 29 3.24 13.23 -2.36
C ASP A 29 3.11 13.76 -3.81
N ILE A 30 2.60 12.95 -4.74
CA ILE A 30 2.38 13.38 -6.14
C ILE A 30 1.34 14.50 -6.19
N ILE A 31 0.21 14.35 -5.51
CA ILE A 31 -0.88 15.36 -5.51
C ILE A 31 -0.44 16.66 -4.82
N GLY A 32 0.37 16.56 -3.77
CA GLY A 32 0.93 17.71 -3.06
C GLY A 32 2.12 18.37 -3.75
N CYS A 33 2.61 17.79 -4.86
CA CYS A 33 3.79 18.29 -5.55
C CYS A 33 3.54 19.66 -6.18
N GLN A 34 4.57 20.52 -6.13
CA GLN A 34 4.56 21.82 -6.78
C GLN A 34 5.72 21.92 -7.78
N VAL A 35 5.42 22.39 -8.98
CA VAL A 35 6.41 22.69 -10.02
C VAL A 35 6.47 24.20 -10.19
N ASN A 36 7.64 24.79 -9.94
CA ASN A 36 7.85 26.25 -9.99
C ASN A 36 6.88 27.04 -9.09
N GLY A 37 6.60 26.51 -7.89
CA GLY A 37 5.69 27.14 -6.92
C GLY A 37 4.20 27.07 -7.30
N ARG A 38 3.84 26.32 -8.35
CA ARG A 38 2.46 26.06 -8.74
C ARG A 38 2.09 24.62 -8.45
N PRO A 39 0.83 24.33 -8.04
CA PRO A 39 0.34 22.96 -7.98
C PRO A 39 0.57 22.24 -9.30
N ILE A 40 0.96 20.98 -9.21
CA ILE A 40 1.12 20.12 -10.37
C ILE A 40 -0.19 20.05 -11.16
N THR A 41 -0.10 20.07 -12.49
CA THR A 41 -1.26 19.97 -13.37
C THR A 41 -1.67 18.50 -13.57
N PHE A 42 -2.92 18.27 -13.98
CA PHE A 42 -3.40 16.93 -14.32
C PHE A 42 -2.54 16.23 -15.39
N SER A 43 -2.06 16.98 -16.39
CA SER A 43 -1.19 16.43 -17.43
C SER A 43 0.14 15.93 -16.85
N GLN A 44 0.72 16.67 -15.92
CA GLN A 44 1.98 16.30 -15.27
C GLN A 44 1.77 15.14 -14.29
N ILE A 45 0.61 15.06 -13.63
CA ILE A 45 0.26 13.88 -12.82
C ILE A 45 0.21 12.64 -13.69
N ASN A 46 -0.47 12.69 -14.84
CA ASN A 46 -0.52 11.56 -15.76
C ASN A 46 0.86 11.17 -16.28
N GLU A 47 1.71 12.15 -16.58
CA GLU A 47 3.09 11.91 -16.99
C GLU A 47 3.89 11.17 -15.91
N ILE A 48 3.79 11.60 -14.64
CA ILE A 48 4.42 10.91 -13.51
C ILE A 48 3.89 9.47 -13.39
N LEU A 49 2.58 9.29 -13.45
CA LEU A 49 1.95 7.97 -13.29
C LEU A 49 2.38 7.03 -14.43
N SER A 50 2.47 7.50 -15.67
CA SER A 50 2.96 6.68 -16.78
C SER A 50 4.42 6.26 -16.61
N TYR A 51 5.29 7.13 -16.08
CA TYR A 51 6.67 6.74 -15.78
C TYR A 51 6.74 5.70 -14.65
N ILE A 52 5.95 5.88 -13.59
CA ILE A 52 5.86 4.90 -12.49
C ILE A 52 5.32 3.58 -13.01
N GLU A 53 4.29 3.58 -13.86
CA GLU A 53 3.69 2.36 -14.43
C GLU A 53 4.71 1.59 -15.28
N ILE A 54 5.54 2.27 -16.07
CA ILE A 54 6.62 1.63 -16.83
C ILE A 54 7.63 0.97 -15.89
N GLU A 55 8.13 1.70 -14.89
CA GLU A 55 9.17 1.19 -13.99
C GLU A 55 8.67 0.09 -13.03
N VAL A 56 7.44 0.24 -12.53
CA VAL A 56 6.79 -0.76 -11.67
C VAL A 56 6.28 -1.95 -12.49
N GLY A 57 5.78 -1.74 -13.70
CA GLY A 57 5.28 -2.80 -14.59
C GLY A 57 6.38 -3.64 -15.24
N ASP A 58 7.55 -3.05 -15.50
CA ASP A 58 8.76 -3.78 -15.91
C ASP A 58 9.26 -4.72 -14.80
N LEU A 59 8.95 -4.40 -13.55
CA LEU A 59 9.10 -5.32 -12.45
C LEU A 59 7.85 -6.20 -12.40
N GLN A 60 7.98 -7.49 -12.67
CA GLN A 60 7.02 -8.46 -12.16
C GLN A 60 7.02 -8.32 -10.63
N VAL A 61 6.17 -7.44 -10.10
CA VAL A 61 5.97 -7.28 -8.67
C VAL A 61 5.33 -8.59 -8.22
N PHE A 62 6.17 -9.54 -7.84
CA PHE A 62 5.81 -10.55 -6.89
C PHE A 62 5.38 -9.76 -5.66
N CYS A 63 4.07 -9.58 -5.51
CA CYS A 63 3.47 -9.16 -4.25
C CYS A 63 3.88 -10.23 -3.23
N GLU A 64 5.06 -10.07 -2.62
CA GLU A 64 5.46 -10.86 -1.46
C GLU A 64 4.41 -10.62 -0.39
N ALA A 65 3.63 -11.67 -0.18
CA ALA A 65 2.75 -11.94 0.94
C ALA A 65 1.97 -10.72 1.47
N PHE A 66 0.67 -10.68 1.13
CA PHE A 66 -0.30 -10.46 2.21
C PHE A 66 0.15 -11.35 3.36
N ASP A 67 0.68 -10.77 4.44
CA ASP A 67 1.05 -11.53 5.63
C ASP A 67 -0.25 -12.01 6.29
N ASN A 68 -0.81 -13.05 5.69
CA ASN A 68 -1.97 -13.75 6.17
C ASN A 68 -1.69 -14.34 7.55
N THR A 69 -0.44 -14.41 8.00
CA THR A 69 -0.09 -14.93 9.33
C THR A 69 -0.71 -14.08 10.43
N GLU A 70 -0.62 -12.75 10.34
CA GLU A 70 -1.20 -11.86 11.35
C GLU A 70 -2.73 -11.90 11.30
N THR A 71 -3.32 -11.91 10.10
CA THR A 71 -4.78 -12.04 9.91
C THR A 71 -5.31 -13.40 10.39
N LEU A 72 -4.62 -14.49 10.09
CA LEU A 72 -4.97 -15.86 10.52
C LEU A 72 -4.75 -16.04 12.02
N SER A 73 -3.71 -15.41 12.59
CA SER A 73 -3.47 -15.38 14.05
C SER A 73 -4.61 -14.68 14.78
N LEU A 74 -5.02 -13.50 14.29
CA LEU A 74 -6.19 -12.78 14.84
C LEU A 74 -7.48 -13.60 14.70
N MET A 75 -7.70 -14.25 13.55
CA MET A 75 -8.84 -15.16 13.38
C MET A 75 -8.80 -16.36 14.33
N GLY A 76 -7.61 -16.90 14.62
CA GLY A 76 -7.41 -17.96 15.62
C GLY A 76 -7.82 -17.53 17.02
N GLN A 77 -7.34 -16.35 17.46
CA GLN A 77 -7.68 -15.78 18.76
C GLN A 77 -9.19 -15.50 18.89
N VAL A 78 -9.82 -14.97 17.83
CA VAL A 78 -11.28 -14.75 17.80
C VAL A 78 -12.05 -16.07 17.93
N ARG A 79 -11.60 -17.14 17.25
CA ARG A 79 -12.22 -18.47 17.37
C ARG A 79 -12.12 -19.03 18.79
N GLU A 80 -10.96 -18.90 19.43
CA GLU A 80 -10.78 -19.33 20.83
C GLU A 80 -11.72 -18.60 21.79
N LEU A 81 -11.84 -17.27 21.65
CA LEU A 81 -12.76 -16.47 22.46
C LEU A 81 -14.23 -16.91 22.26
N ILE A 82 -14.65 -17.16 21.03
CA ILE A 82 -15.99 -17.67 20.73
C ILE A 82 -16.21 -19.04 21.38
N SER A 83 -15.24 -19.96 21.26
CA SER A 83 -15.33 -21.29 21.87
C SER A 83 -15.38 -21.23 23.40
N GLN A 84 -14.61 -20.34 24.04
CA GLN A 84 -14.66 -20.14 25.48
C GLN A 84 -16.03 -19.64 25.94
N VAL A 85 -16.59 -18.62 25.25
CA VAL A 85 -17.91 -18.08 25.57
C VAL A 85 -19.01 -19.12 25.38
N GLN A 86 -18.94 -19.94 24.33
CA GLN A 86 -19.90 -21.03 24.10
C GLN A 86 -19.78 -22.14 25.15
N ALA A 87 -18.56 -22.54 25.52
CA ALA A 87 -18.33 -23.54 26.57
C ALA A 87 -18.78 -23.07 27.95
N SER A 88 -18.66 -21.77 28.26
CA SER A 88 -19.18 -21.18 29.49
C SER A 88 -20.70 -21.09 29.52
N LYS A 89 -21.35 -20.88 28.37
CA LYS A 89 -22.83 -20.89 28.28
C LYS A 89 -23.43 -22.29 28.48
N ASN A 90 -22.77 -23.33 27.98
CA ASN A 90 -23.26 -24.72 28.09
C ASN A 90 -22.96 -25.40 29.44
N LYS A 91 -22.19 -24.77 30.34
CA LYS A 91 -21.90 -25.29 31.70
C LYS A 91 -22.77 -24.65 32.79
N GLY A 92 -23.65 -23.72 32.42
CA GLY A 92 -24.55 -23.01 33.32
C GLY A 92 -26.03 -23.43 33.22
N GLU A 93 -26.33 -24.52 32.50
CA GLU A 93 -27.64 -25.17 32.46
C GLU A 93 -27.61 -26.49 33.25
#